data_AF-A0A831VWZ9-F1
#
_entry.id   AF-A0A831VWZ9-F1
#
_cell.length_a   1.000
_cell.length_b   1.000
_cell.length_c   1.000
_cell.angle_alpha   90.00
_cell.angle_beta   90.00
_cell.angle_gamma   90.00
#
_symmetry.space_group_name_H-M   'P 1'
#
loop_
_entity.id
_entity.type
_entity.pdbx_description
1 polymer ?
#
loop_
_entity_poly.entity_id
_entity_poly.type
_entity_poly.pdbx_seq_one_letter_code
_entity_poly.pdbx_strand_id
1 'polypeptide(L)'
;MRLILPKLHSGQPIYGMMEALINKSMEEQMEQIQTQKWVALFLDEYEIFSNWRRTGYPELVTVNYPGNLTGGQIPTRFVLPDSEGTINMTNFQEAVDRQGQGNSLISKVWWDI
;
A
#
# COMPACT_ATOMS: atom_id res chain seq x y z
N MET A 1 -11.89 18.54 10.83
CA MET A 1 -11.52 17.12 10.73
C MET A 1 -12.04 16.41 11.97
N ARG A 2 -13.15 15.66 11.85
CA ARG A 2 -13.83 15.03 12.99
C ARG A 2 -13.16 13.68 13.23
N LEU A 3 -12.25 13.63 14.21
CA LEU A 3 -11.80 12.36 14.78
C LEU A 3 -13.05 11.63 15.24
N ILE A 4 -13.41 10.55 14.54
CA ILE A 4 -14.44 9.63 15.02
C ILE A 4 -13.78 8.83 16.16
N LEU A 5 -13.75 9.44 17.34
CA LEU A 5 -13.49 8.71 18.57
C LEU A 5 -14.62 7.68 18.74
N PRO A 6 -14.32 6.41 19.07
CA PRO A 6 -15.35 5.44 19.40
C PRO A 6 -16.22 6.02 20.50
N LYS A 7 -17.55 5.99 20.30
CA LYS A 7 -18.50 6.47 21.30
C LYS A 7 -18.24 5.76 22.63
N LEU A 8 -17.92 6.54 23.66
CA LEU A 8 -18.01 6.13 25.06
C LEU A 8 -19.47 5.77 25.36
N HIS A 9 -19.85 4.50 25.17
CA HIS A 9 -21.03 3.98 25.84
C HIS A 9 -20.61 3.68 27.29
N SER A 10 -21.05 4.57 28.18
CA SER A 10 -20.91 4.48 29.62
C SER A 10 -21.36 3.11 30.13
N GLY A 11 -20.43 2.29 30.65
CA GLY A 11 -20.77 1.11 31.46
C GLY A 11 -20.00 -0.18 31.18
N GLN A 12 -19.13 -0.26 30.17
CA GLN A 12 -18.29 -1.44 29.99
C GLN A 12 -17.09 -1.38 30.96
N PRO A 13 -16.80 -2.44 31.73
CA PRO A 13 -15.64 -2.45 32.64
C PRO A 13 -14.36 -2.24 31.82
N ILE A 14 -13.41 -1.45 32.34
CA ILE A 14 -12.10 -1.19 31.73
C ILE A 14 -11.41 -2.50 31.30
N TYR A 15 -11.69 -3.59 32.03
CA TYR A 15 -11.25 -4.94 31.72
C TYR A 15 -11.71 -5.43 30.33
N GLY A 16 -12.95 -5.16 29.91
CA GLY A 16 -13.45 -5.60 28.60
C GLY A 16 -12.80 -4.86 27.42
N MET A 17 -12.39 -3.60 27.59
CA MET A 17 -11.57 -2.89 26.61
C MET A 17 -10.16 -3.46 26.55
N MET A 18 -9.56 -3.75 27.71
CA MET A 18 -8.22 -4.36 27.75
C MET A 18 -8.24 -5.78 27.17
N GLU A 19 -9.25 -6.60 27.45
CA GLU A 19 -9.42 -7.92 26.82
C GLU A 19 -9.61 -7.83 25.31
N ALA A 20 -10.42 -6.87 24.82
CA ALA A 20 -10.61 -6.66 23.38
C ALA A 20 -9.34 -6.15 22.66
N LEU A 21 -8.44 -5.48 23.38
CA LEU A 21 -7.12 -5.09 22.88
C LEU A 21 -6.11 -6.23 22.95
N ILE A 22 -6.16 -7.07 23.99
CA ILE A 22 -5.25 -8.19 24.22
C ILE A 22 -5.59 -9.40 23.33
N ASN A 23 -6.87 -9.59 22.96
CA ASN A 23 -7.33 -10.76 22.21
C ASN A 23 -7.43 -10.53 20.68
N LYS A 24 -6.63 -9.62 20.13
CA LYS A 24 -6.59 -9.37 18.68
C LYS A 24 -5.80 -10.45 17.96
N SER A 25 -6.28 -10.86 16.79
CA SER A 25 -5.50 -11.67 15.87
C SER A 25 -4.23 -10.93 15.44
N MET A 26 -3.22 -11.69 15.00
CA MET A 26 -1.99 -11.10 14.45
C MET A 26 -2.30 -10.12 13.31
N GLU A 27 -3.30 -10.43 12.48
CA GLU A 27 -3.71 -9.59 11.35
C GLU A 27 -4.25 -8.23 11.81
N GLU A 28 -5.16 -8.22 12.78
CA GLU A 28 -5.70 -6.97 13.33
C GLU A 28 -4.62 -6.13 14.03
N GLN A 29 -3.66 -6.78 14.70
CA GLN A 29 -2.53 -6.08 15.30
C GLN A 29 -1.64 -5.45 14.21
N MET A 30 -1.37 -6.17 13.12
CA MET A 30 -0.60 -5.68 11.98
C MET A 30 -1.31 -4.52 11.29
N GLU A 31 -2.62 -4.61 11.05
CA GLU A 31 -3.43 -3.53 10.49
C GLU A 31 -3.29 -2.26 11.33
N GLN A 32 -3.45 -2.37 12.65
CA GLN A 32 -3.35 -1.22 13.56
C GLN A 32 -1.98 -0.58 13.52
N ILE A 33 -0.92 -1.38 13.63
CA ILE A 33 0.47 -0.88 13.65
C ILE A 33 0.82 -0.24 12.30
N GLN A 34 0.56 -0.92 11.19
CA GLN A 34 0.96 -0.43 9.87
C GLN A 34 0.10 0.76 9.42
N THR A 35 -1.18 0.81 9.79
CA THR A 35 -2.02 1.99 9.53
C THR A 35 -1.52 3.23 10.29
N GLN A 36 -1.15 3.08 11.56
CA GLN A 36 -0.56 4.21 12.32
C GLN A 36 0.81 4.61 11.76
N LYS A 37 1.63 3.63 11.35
CA LYS A 37 2.90 3.90 10.66
C LYS A 37 2.67 4.67 9.37
N TRP A 38 1.69 4.30 8.55
CA TRP A 38 1.34 5.01 7.32
C TRP A 38 1.01 6.49 7.58
N VAL A 39 0.20 6.78 8.60
CA VAL A 39 -0.10 8.18 8.99
C VAL A 39 1.17 8.92 9.45
N ALA A 40 2.03 8.26 10.23
CA ALA A 40 3.27 8.87 10.73
C ALA A 40 4.27 9.20 9.61
N LEU A 41 4.22 8.48 8.49
CA LEU A 41 5.08 8.66 7.33
C LEU A 41 4.55 9.68 6.31
N PHE A 42 3.53 10.47 6.63
CA PHE A 42 2.90 11.39 5.68
C PHE A 42 3.89 12.35 4.96
N LEU A 43 4.99 12.72 5.60
CA LEU A 43 6.03 13.59 5.04
C LEU A 43 7.27 12.82 4.51
N ASP A 44 7.16 11.50 4.39
CA ASP A 44 8.16 10.61 3.77
C ASP A 44 7.46 9.75 2.72
N GLU A 45 7.27 10.34 1.53
CA GLU A 45 6.46 9.78 0.45
C GLU A 45 7.01 8.46 -0.11
N TYR A 46 8.34 8.26 -0.05
CA TYR A 46 8.96 7.04 -0.54
C TYR A 46 8.75 5.88 0.44
N GLU A 47 8.93 6.13 1.74
CA GLU A 47 8.72 5.11 2.77
C GLU A 47 7.24 4.80 2.96
N ILE A 48 6.34 5.80 2.95
CA ILE A 48 4.88 5.55 3.05
C ILE A 48 4.38 4.68 1.90
N PHE A 49 4.81 4.95 0.67
CA PHE A 49 4.41 4.20 -0.51
C PHE A 49 5.00 2.78 -0.53
N SER A 50 6.24 2.62 -0.09
CA SER A 50 6.90 1.31 -0.03
C SER A 50 6.35 0.45 1.12
N ASN A 51 6.06 1.06 2.26
CA ASN A 51 5.48 0.38 3.42
C ASN A 51 4.05 -0.08 3.15
N TRP A 52 3.22 0.74 2.50
CA TRP A 52 1.87 0.35 2.07
C TRP A 52 1.93 -0.85 1.13
N ARG A 53 2.73 -0.82 0.05
CA ARG A 53 2.87 -1.95 -0.88
C ARG A 53 3.30 -3.25 -0.21
N ARG A 54 4.23 -3.18 0.75
CA ARG A 54 4.74 -4.36 1.47
C ARG A 54 3.70 -4.96 2.43
N THR A 55 2.76 -4.16 2.93
CA THR A 55 1.87 -4.57 4.04
C THR A 55 0.41 -4.67 3.66
N GLY A 56 -0.01 -4.02 2.57
CA GLY A 56 -1.42 -3.84 2.22
C GLY A 56 -2.18 -2.84 3.10
N TYR A 57 -1.51 -2.21 4.07
CA TYR A 57 -2.16 -1.39 5.10
C TYR A 57 -1.83 0.11 4.97
N PRO A 58 -2.82 1.00 5.17
CA PRO A 58 -4.25 0.70 5.28
C PRO A 58 -4.80 0.14 3.96
N GLU A 59 -5.95 -0.55 4.03
CA GLU A 59 -6.66 -0.97 2.82
C GLU A 59 -7.16 0.27 2.07
N LEU A 60 -6.51 0.59 0.95
CA LEU A 60 -6.83 1.77 0.16
C LEU A 60 -7.97 1.47 -0.81
N VAL A 61 -8.93 2.41 -0.88
CA VAL A 61 -10.01 2.35 -1.86
C VAL A 61 -9.49 2.78 -3.22
N THR A 62 -9.63 1.92 -4.22
CA THR A 62 -9.21 2.23 -5.58
C THR A 62 -10.20 3.17 -6.28
N VAL A 63 -9.71 3.95 -7.23
CA VAL A 63 -10.52 4.89 -8.02
C VAL A 63 -10.35 4.58 -9.50
N ASN A 64 -11.46 4.38 -10.20
CA ASN A 64 -11.50 4.20 -11.64
C ASN A 64 -12.28 5.35 -12.29
N TYR A 65 -11.63 6.07 -13.20
CA TYR A 65 -12.22 7.19 -13.92
C TYR A 65 -11.96 7.03 -15.43
N PRO A 66 -12.76 7.64 -16.32
CA PRO A 66 -12.54 7.56 -17.76
C PRO A 66 -11.13 8.04 -18.14
N GLY A 67 -10.35 7.18 -18.81
CA GLY A 67 -8.95 7.47 -19.17
C GLY A 67 -7.91 7.06 -18.13
N ASN A 68 -8.31 6.34 -17.07
CA ASN A 68 -7.36 5.79 -16.10
C ASN A 68 -6.43 4.76 -16.76
N LEU A 69 -5.11 5.00 -16.65
CA LEU A 69 -4.07 4.22 -17.33
C LEU A 69 -3.93 2.77 -16.81
N THR A 70 -4.40 2.49 -15.60
CA THR A 70 -4.25 1.19 -14.92
C THR A 70 -5.57 0.43 -14.81
N GLY A 71 -6.65 0.95 -15.42
CA GLY A 71 -7.99 0.36 -15.33
C GLY A 71 -8.57 0.37 -13.90
N GLY A 72 -8.16 1.33 -13.07
CA GLY A 72 -8.63 1.46 -11.69
C GLY A 72 -7.79 0.72 -10.65
N GLN A 73 -6.59 0.24 -11.00
CA GLN A 73 -5.63 -0.30 -10.03
C GLN A 73 -4.69 0.80 -9.53
N ILE A 74 -4.30 0.76 -8.25
CA ILE A 74 -3.30 1.70 -7.74
C ILE A 74 -1.93 1.31 -8.32
N PRO A 75 -1.18 2.23 -8.96
CA PRO A 75 0.18 1.94 -9.43
C PRO A 75 1.07 1.41 -8.31
N THR A 76 1.85 0.37 -8.60
CA THR A 76 2.76 -0.28 -7.65
C THR A 76 4.23 0.02 -7.95
N ARG A 77 4.51 0.67 -9.10
CA ARG A 77 5.85 1.10 -9.49
C ARG A 77 5.81 2.21 -10.55
N PHE A 78 6.97 2.77 -10.87
CA PHE A 78 7.18 3.52 -12.10
C PHE A 78 7.64 2.60 -13.24
N VAL A 79 7.26 2.96 -14.47
CA VAL A 79 7.76 2.33 -15.69
C VAL A 79 9.19 2.79 -15.98
N LEU A 80 9.96 1.93 -16.62
CA LEU A 80 11.21 2.31 -17.26
C LEU A 80 10.92 3.37 -18.34
N PRO A 81 11.75 4.42 -18.48
CA PRO A 81 11.54 5.46 -19.50
C PRO A 81 11.58 4.89 -20.92
N ASP A 82 10.72 5.39 -21.81
CA ASP A 82 10.67 4.94 -23.21
C ASP A 82 12.00 5.16 -23.96
N SER A 83 12.76 6.19 -23.57
CA SER A 83 14.08 6.47 -24.15
C SER A 83 15.07 5.31 -23.97
N GLU A 84 14.96 4.54 -22.88
CA GLU A 84 15.81 3.37 -22.62
C GLU A 84 15.64 2.29 -23.68
N GLY A 85 14.44 2.15 -24.23
CA GLY A 85 14.19 1.25 -25.36
C GLY A 85 14.97 1.65 -26.62
N THR A 86 15.32 2.93 -26.78
CA THR A 86 16.08 3.40 -27.95
C THR A 86 17.59 3.35 -27.72
N ILE A 87 18.06 3.75 -26.54
CA ILE A 87 19.50 3.90 -26.26
C ILE A 87 20.13 2.64 -25.65
N ASN A 88 19.32 1.71 -25.12
CA ASN A 88 19.78 0.55 -24.35
C ASN A 88 18.86 -0.68 -24.52
N MET A 89 18.41 -0.94 -25.75
CA MET A 89 17.36 -1.92 -26.07
C MET A 89 17.60 -3.31 -25.46
N THR A 90 18.83 -3.84 -25.53
CA THR A 90 19.13 -5.20 -25.04
C THR A 90 18.87 -5.32 -23.54
N ASN A 91 19.39 -4.39 -22.73
CA ASN A 91 19.23 -4.43 -21.28
C ASN A 91 17.80 -4.04 -20.87
N PHE A 92 17.16 -3.14 -21.63
CA PHE A 92 15.75 -2.79 -21.43
C PHE A 92 14.87 -4.04 -21.57
N GLN A 93 15.01 -4.80 -22.65
CA GLN A 93 14.21 -6.00 -22.89
C GLN A 93 14.45 -7.06 -21.81
N GLU A 94 15.70 -7.32 -21.43
CA GLU A 94 16.03 -8.27 -20.36
C GLU A 94 15.39 -7.87 -19.01
N ALA A 95 15.37 -6.57 -18.70
CA ALA A 95 14.70 -6.07 -17.50
C ALA A 95 13.18 -6.22 -17.57
N VAL A 96 12.57 -5.96 -18.72
CA VAL A 96 11.12 -6.10 -18.95
C VAL A 96 10.68 -7.57 -18.84
N ASP A 97 11.46 -8.49 -19.40
CA ASP A 97 11.15 -9.92 -19.38
C ASP A 97 11.14 -10.48 -17.94
N ARG A 98 12.00 -9.94 -17.06
CA ARG A 98 12.03 -10.32 -15.63
C ARG A 98 10.87 -9.77 -14.80
N GLN A 99 10.15 -8.76 -15.29
CA GLN A 99 9.07 -8.08 -14.54
C GLN A 99 7.74 -8.83 -14.58
N GLY A 100 7.60 -9.87 -15.41
CA GLY A 100 6.41 -10.71 -15.54
C GLY A 100 5.25 -10.03 -16.27
N GLN A 101 4.81 -8.85 -15.84
CA GLN A 101 3.76 -8.05 -16.47
C GLN A 101 4.30 -6.96 -17.41
N GLY A 102 5.57 -7.10 -17.83
CA GLY A 102 6.27 -6.15 -18.67
C GLY A 102 6.50 -4.79 -18.00
N ASN A 103 6.76 -3.76 -18.80
CA ASN A 103 6.97 -2.39 -18.34
C ASN A 103 5.65 -1.67 -18.05
N SER A 104 4.97 -2.06 -16.97
CA SER A 104 3.64 -1.54 -16.60
C SER A 104 3.65 -0.91 -15.21
N LEU A 105 2.76 0.06 -14.98
CA LEU A 105 2.55 0.70 -13.67
C LEU A 105 2.01 -0.26 -12.60
N ILE A 106 1.48 -1.42 -13.01
CA ILE A 106 0.94 -2.45 -12.12
C ILE A 106 1.85 -3.67 -11.95
N SER A 107 2.98 -3.74 -12.67
CA SER A 107 3.96 -4.83 -12.47
C SER A 107 4.56 -4.71 -11.08
N LYS A 108 4.69 -5.83 -10.37
CA LYS A 108 5.24 -5.83 -9.00
C LYS A 108 6.77 -5.76 -8.98
N VAL A 109 7.30 -5.19 -7.91
CA VAL A 109 8.73 -5.27 -7.56
C VAL A 109 8.97 -6.54 -6.73
N TRP A 110 10.20 -7.05 -6.71
CA TRP A 110 10.49 -8.40 -6.17
C TRP A 110 10.10 -8.62 -4.69
N TRP A 111 10.00 -7.55 -3.90
CA TRP A 111 9.64 -7.60 -2.49
C TRP A 111 8.14 -7.34 -2.23
N ASP A 112 7.39 -6.92 -3.25
CA ASP A 112 5.94 -6.73 -3.20
C ASP A 112 5.29 -8.07 -3.56
N ILE A 113 4.86 -8.82 -2.54
CA ILE A 113 4.31 -10.19 -2.65
C ILE A 113 2.79 -10.10 -2.61
#